data_AF-A0A835Y1U1-F1
#
_entry.id   AF-A0A835Y1U1-F1
#
_cell.length_a   1.000
_cell.length_b   1.000
_cell.length_c   1.000
_cell.angle_alpha   90.00
_cell.angle_beta   90.00
_cell.angle_gamma   90.00
#
_symmetry.space_group_name_H-M   'P 1'
#
loop_
_entity.id
_entity.type
_entity.pdbx_description
1 polymer ?
#
loop_
_entity_poly.entity_id
_entity_poly.type
_entity_poly.pdbx_seq_one_letter_code
_entity_poly.pdbx_strand_id
1 'polypeptide(L)'
;MVDQPLRSDSLVDSDLAKDCLRGASVSGLAAAAKAGIVTGAFYYGLMKHSWMWRYKFNASTRTALTVMPIFYAGYLNVELHMHACMDAAKPEYVAIEEDEDSDYLPHVREEMARSRAKRAAA
;
A
#
# COMPACT_ATOMS: atom_id res chain seq x y z
N MET A 1 -15.31 33.48 9.72
CA MET A 1 -14.34 32.75 10.55
C MET A 1 -14.80 31.31 10.58
N VAL A 2 -14.22 30.46 9.74
CA VAL A 2 -14.53 29.03 9.68
C VAL A 2 -13.44 28.34 10.48
N ASP A 3 -13.76 27.96 11.72
CA ASP A 3 -12.94 27.07 12.52
C ASP A 3 -13.02 25.66 11.89
N GLN A 4 -11.97 25.27 11.16
CA GLN A 4 -11.80 23.92 10.64
C GLN A 4 -11.24 22.99 11.73
N PRO A 5 -11.93 21.91 12.13
CA PRO A 5 -11.37 20.88 12.99
C PRO A 5 -10.51 19.90 12.17
N LEU A 6 -9.42 20.37 11.55
CA LEU A 6 -8.57 19.54 10.67
C LEU A 6 -7.49 18.72 11.40
N ARG A 7 -7.48 18.75 12.75
CA ARG A 7 -6.37 18.20 13.56
C ARG A 7 -6.69 16.87 14.26
N SER A 8 -7.96 16.50 14.38
CA SER A 8 -8.39 15.21 14.94
C SER A 8 -8.25 14.08 13.94
N ASP A 9 -8.58 14.31 12.67
CA ASP A 9 -8.64 13.25 11.65
C ASP A 9 -7.25 12.70 11.33
N SER A 10 -6.20 13.55 11.28
CA SER A 10 -4.83 13.10 11.02
C SER A 10 -4.24 12.20 12.11
N LEU A 11 -4.73 12.35 13.35
CA LEU A 11 -4.29 11.55 14.50
C LEU A 11 -5.02 10.20 14.52
N VAL A 12 -6.32 10.22 14.23
CA VAL A 12 -7.14 9.00 14.08
C VAL A 12 -6.66 8.15 12.90
N ASP A 13 -6.35 8.77 11.75
CA ASP A 13 -5.75 8.08 10.59
C ASP A 13 -4.38 7.47 10.93
N SER A 14 -3.57 8.16 11.73
CA SER A 14 -2.25 7.66 12.12
C SER A 14 -2.32 6.43 13.03
N ASP A 15 -3.27 6.39 13.97
CA ASP A 15 -3.41 5.24 14.86
C ASP A 15 -4.11 4.06 14.18
N LEU A 16 -5.11 4.34 13.33
CA LEU A 16 -5.75 3.34 12.49
C LEU A 16 -4.74 2.69 11.52
N ALA A 17 -3.90 3.48 10.87
CA ALA A 17 -2.84 2.98 10.00
C ALA A 17 -1.84 2.09 10.74
N LYS A 18 -1.47 2.43 11.99
CA LYS A 18 -0.59 1.59 12.82
C LYS A 18 -1.23 0.27 13.19
N ASP A 19 -2.51 0.27 13.54
CA ASP A 19 -3.24 -0.95 13.90
C ASP A 19 -3.42 -1.86 12.66
N CYS A 20 -3.74 -1.28 11.51
CA CYS A 20 -3.78 -2.00 10.23
C CYS A 20 -2.40 -2.60 9.87
N LEU A 21 -1.32 -1.84 10.04
CA LEU A 21 0.04 -2.32 9.78
C LEU A 21 0.42 -3.48 10.71
N ARG A 22 0.02 -3.38 11.99
CA ARG A 22 0.28 -4.43 12.97
C ARG A 22 -0.52 -5.69 12.66
N GLY A 23 -1.79 -5.58 12.27
CA GLY A 23 -2.60 -6.71 11.82
C GLY A 23 -2.01 -7.38 10.56
N ALA A 24 -1.63 -6.57 9.57
CA ALA A 24 -1.05 -7.03 8.33
C ALA A 24 0.32 -7.71 8.53
N SER A 25 1.16 -7.18 9.40
CA SER A 25 2.45 -7.81 9.73
C SER A 25 2.26 -9.16 10.42
N VAL A 26 1.31 -9.29 11.36
CA VAL A 26 1.01 -10.57 12.02
C VAL A 26 0.45 -11.59 11.03
N SER A 27 -0.47 -11.18 10.15
CA SER A 27 -1.03 -12.09 9.13
C SER A 27 0.03 -12.53 8.11
N GLY A 28 0.88 -11.61 7.66
CA GLY A 28 2.01 -11.91 6.79
C GLY A 28 3.00 -12.88 7.43
N LEU A 29 3.34 -12.68 8.70
CA LEU A 29 4.25 -13.57 9.43
C LEU A 29 3.65 -14.96 9.62
N ALA A 30 2.35 -15.05 9.95
CA ALA A 30 1.65 -16.32 10.05
C ALA A 30 1.60 -17.07 8.70
N ALA A 31 1.36 -16.37 7.59
CA ALA A 31 1.38 -16.94 6.25
C ALA A 31 2.78 -17.41 5.84
N ALA A 32 3.81 -16.61 6.10
CA ALA A 32 5.20 -16.97 5.88
C ALA A 32 5.61 -18.19 6.70
N ALA A 33 5.19 -18.28 7.97
CA ALA A 33 5.47 -19.43 8.81
C ALA A 33 4.83 -20.72 8.26
N LYS A 34 3.57 -20.67 7.83
CA LYS A 34 2.89 -21.80 7.17
C LYS A 34 3.61 -22.22 5.89
N ALA A 35 3.94 -21.26 5.04
CA ALA A 35 4.69 -21.51 3.81
C ALA A 35 6.07 -22.12 4.11
N GLY A 36 6.76 -21.65 5.15
CA GLY A 36 8.06 -22.17 5.58
C GLY A 36 8.02 -23.62 6.06
N ILE A 37 6.96 -24.02 6.78
CA ILE A 37 6.76 -25.42 7.17
C ILE A 37 6.58 -26.29 5.92
N VAL A 38 5.74 -25.85 4.98
CA VAL A 38 5.46 -26.60 3.74
C VAL A 38 6.71 -26.72 2.86
N THR A 39 7.40 -25.61 2.60
CA THR A 39 8.62 -25.63 1.77
C THR A 39 9.76 -26.37 2.47
N GLY A 40 9.89 -26.28 3.79
CA GLY A 40 10.87 -27.03 4.57
C GLY A 40 10.62 -28.54 4.52
N ALA A 41 9.36 -28.98 4.69
CA ALA A 41 8.98 -30.38 4.56
C ALA A 41 9.23 -30.92 3.14
N PHE A 42 8.87 -30.12 2.13
CA PHE A 42 9.11 -30.45 0.73
C PHE A 42 10.61 -30.57 0.42
N TYR A 43 11.42 -29.63 0.88
CA TYR A 43 12.87 -29.65 0.72
C TYR A 43 13.49 -30.89 1.36
N TYR A 44 13.07 -31.24 2.59
CA TYR A 44 13.55 -32.44 3.27
C TYR A 44 13.16 -33.72 2.51
N GLY A 45 11.92 -33.81 2.03
CA GLY A 45 11.43 -34.91 1.21
C GLY A 45 12.23 -35.09 -0.07
N LEU A 46 12.46 -33.99 -0.81
CA LEU A 46 13.26 -33.99 -2.05
C LEU A 46 14.72 -34.38 -1.79
N MET A 47 15.31 -33.88 -0.71
CA MET A 47 16.67 -34.28 -0.33
C MET A 47 16.76 -35.77 0.00
N LYS A 48 15.74 -36.36 0.64
CA LYS A 48 15.76 -37.78 1.02
C LYS A 48 15.55 -38.71 -0.18
N HIS A 49 14.66 -38.37 -1.10
CA HIS A 49 14.21 -39.28 -2.17
C HIS A 49 14.84 -39.01 -3.56
N SER A 50 15.23 -37.77 -3.87
CA SER A 50 15.73 -37.43 -5.20
C SER A 50 17.25 -37.30 -5.22
N TRP A 51 17.91 -38.25 -5.88
CA TRP A 51 19.36 -38.21 -6.10
C TRP A 51 19.75 -37.05 -7.02
N MET A 52 18.91 -36.73 -7.99
CA MET A 52 19.09 -35.58 -8.88
C MET A 52 18.99 -34.25 -8.11
N TRP A 53 18.06 -34.15 -7.17
CA TRP A 53 17.96 -32.99 -6.28
C TRP A 53 19.19 -32.84 -5.38
N ARG A 54 19.83 -33.94 -4.94
CA ARG A 54 21.03 -33.89 -4.12
C ARG A 54 22.30 -33.47 -4.87
N TYR A 55 22.52 -33.98 -6.09
CA TYR A 55 23.82 -33.89 -6.76
C TYR A 55 23.84 -33.04 -8.03
N LYS A 56 22.70 -32.86 -8.71
CA LYS A 56 22.63 -32.15 -10.01
C LYS A 56 22.04 -30.76 -9.91
N PHE A 57 21.26 -30.48 -8.87
CA PHE A 57 20.54 -29.22 -8.73
C PHE A 57 21.43 -28.16 -8.04
N ASN A 58 21.59 -26.97 -8.63
CA ASN A 58 22.41 -25.91 -8.04
C ASN A 58 21.89 -25.44 -6.69
N ALA A 59 22.80 -25.11 -5.77
CA ALA A 59 22.45 -24.67 -4.42
C ALA A 59 21.59 -23.39 -4.45
N SER A 60 21.90 -22.44 -5.34
CA SER A 60 21.15 -21.20 -5.54
C SER A 60 19.70 -21.43 -5.99
N THR A 61 19.48 -22.41 -6.86
CA THR A 61 18.13 -22.75 -7.34
C THR A 61 17.31 -23.42 -6.24
N ARG A 62 17.94 -24.24 -5.39
CA ARG A 62 17.27 -24.84 -4.23
C ARG A 62 16.84 -23.79 -3.22
N THR A 63 17.72 -22.84 -2.91
CA THR A 63 17.38 -21.75 -1.98
C THR A 63 16.30 -20.85 -2.55
N ALA A 64 16.32 -20.54 -3.84
CA ALA A 64 15.25 -19.78 -4.48
C ALA A 64 13.89 -20.50 -4.35
N LEU A 65 13.85 -21.81 -4.62
CA LEU A 65 12.61 -22.60 -4.51
C LEU A 65 12.07 -22.74 -3.09
N THR A 66 12.92 -22.67 -2.07
CA THR A 66 12.48 -22.76 -0.67
C THR A 66 12.13 -21.41 -0.06
N VAL A 67 12.86 -20.34 -0.43
CA VAL A 67 12.72 -19.02 0.18
C VAL A 67 11.68 -18.16 -0.55
N MET A 68 11.61 -18.21 -1.88
CA MET A 68 10.65 -17.39 -2.65
C MET A 68 9.19 -17.61 -2.24
N PRO A 69 8.70 -18.85 -2.03
CA PRO A 69 7.31 -19.05 -1.64
C PRO A 69 7.00 -18.50 -0.25
N ILE A 70 7.98 -18.51 0.66
CA ILE A 70 7.84 -17.98 2.02
C ILE A 70 7.67 -16.46 1.95
N PHE A 71 8.58 -15.80 1.24
CA PHE A 71 8.56 -14.36 1.09
C PHE A 71 7.30 -13.89 0.36
N TYR A 72 6.95 -14.57 -0.74
CA TYR A 72 5.77 -14.24 -1.53
C TYR A 72 4.48 -14.41 -0.74
N ALA A 73 4.30 -15.55 -0.05
CA ALA A 73 3.11 -15.78 0.77
C ALA A 73 3.00 -14.77 1.93
N GLY A 74 4.12 -14.42 2.55
CA GLY A 74 4.15 -13.41 3.60
C GLY A 74 3.76 -12.04 3.06
N TYR A 75 4.46 -11.54 2.05
CA TYR A 75 4.22 -10.23 1.45
C TYR A 75 2.79 -10.08 0.94
N LEU A 76 2.28 -11.05 0.19
CA LEU A 76 0.93 -11.01 -0.37
C LEU A 76 -0.14 -10.90 0.73
N ASN A 77 0.05 -11.61 1.86
CA ASN A 77 -0.88 -11.52 2.99
C ASN A 77 -0.80 -10.19 3.73
N VAL A 78 0.40 -9.58 3.81
CA VAL A 78 0.52 -8.21 4.35
C VAL A 78 -0.29 -7.26 3.46
N GLU A 79 -0.07 -7.29 2.15
CA GLU A 79 -0.71 -6.38 1.20
C GLU A 79 -2.24 -6.54 1.19
N LEU A 80 -2.76 -7.77 1.11
CA LEU A 80 -4.19 -8.06 1.18
C LEU A 80 -4.83 -7.54 2.47
N HIS A 81 -4.16 -7.74 3.60
CA HIS A 81 -4.70 -7.34 4.90
C HIS A 81 -4.62 -5.82 5.10
N MET A 82 -3.61 -5.16 4.53
CA MET A 82 -3.50 -3.70 4.51
C MET A 82 -4.63 -3.10 3.67
N HIS A 83 -4.86 -3.61 2.45
CA HIS A 83 -5.95 -3.16 1.59
C HIS A 83 -7.31 -3.35 2.25
N ALA A 84 -7.58 -4.54 2.80
CA ALA A 84 -8.85 -4.80 3.47
C ALA A 84 -9.10 -3.88 4.68
N CYS A 85 -8.04 -3.56 5.43
CA CYS A 85 -8.15 -2.67 6.61
C CYS A 85 -8.34 -1.20 6.20
N MET A 86 -7.63 -0.74 5.17
CA MET A 86 -7.73 0.64 4.66
C MET A 86 -9.00 0.87 3.84
N ASP A 87 -9.53 -0.15 3.15
CA ASP A 87 -10.82 -0.04 2.45
C ASP A 87 -11.99 0.09 3.43
N ALA A 88 -11.91 -0.55 4.60
CA ALA A 88 -12.88 -0.35 5.68
C ALA A 88 -12.77 1.06 6.33
N ALA A 89 -11.63 1.72 6.15
CA ALA A 89 -11.32 3.02 6.72
C ALA A 89 -11.54 4.21 5.77
N LYS A 90 -11.85 3.97 4.48
CA LYS A 90 -12.01 5.06 3.51
C LYS A 90 -13.06 6.05 4.02
N PRO A 91 -12.69 7.32 4.26
CA PRO A 91 -13.69 8.33 4.55
C PRO A 91 -14.63 8.40 3.35
N GLU A 92 -15.94 8.44 3.64
CA GLU A 92 -16.93 8.78 2.63
C GLU A 92 -16.46 10.07 1.96
N TYR A 93 -16.20 10.00 0.65
CA TYR A 93 -15.92 11.20 -0.13
C TYR A 93 -17.22 11.99 -0.11
N VAL A 94 -17.37 12.85 0.90
CA VAL A 94 -18.28 13.98 0.83
C VAL A 94 -17.73 14.77 -0.33
N ALA A 95 -18.36 14.59 -1.50
CA ALA A 95 -18.15 15.51 -2.60
C ALA A 95 -18.29 16.88 -1.96
N ILE A 96 -17.22 17.68 -2.04
CA ILE A 96 -17.38 19.11 -1.83
C ILE A 96 -18.39 19.46 -2.90
N GLU A 97 -19.66 19.62 -2.51
CA GLU A 97 -20.65 20.21 -3.38
C GLU A 97 -19.96 21.48 -3.87
N GLU A 98 -19.74 21.55 -5.18
CA GLU A 98 -19.21 22.76 -5.80
C GLU A 98 -20.27 23.81 -5.49
N ASP A 99 -20.11 24.53 -4.37
CA ASP A 99 -20.89 25.70 -4.07
C ASP A 99 -20.73 26.58 -5.30
N GLU A 100 -21.82 26.74 -6.06
CA GLU A 100 -21.93 27.48 -7.31
C GLU A 100 -21.57 28.98 -7.18
N ASP A 101 -21.07 29.40 -6.01
CA ASP A 101 -20.76 30.77 -5.61
C ASP A 101 -19.26 30.99 -5.36
N SER A 102 -18.38 30.42 -6.20
CA SER A 102 -16.97 30.82 -6.26
C SER A 102 -16.83 32.24 -6.83
N ASP A 103 -17.06 33.22 -5.98
CA ASP A 103 -16.89 34.68 -6.19
C ASP A 103 -15.41 35.08 -6.47
N TYR A 104 -14.52 34.09 -6.65
CA TYR A 104 -13.09 34.26 -6.97
C TYR A 104 -12.77 34.28 -8.47
N LEU A 105 -13.67 33.80 -9.32
CA LEU A 105 -13.47 33.77 -10.77
C LEU A 105 -13.39 35.14 -11.49
N PRO A 106 -14.12 36.21 -11.08
CA PRO A 106 -14.00 37.50 -11.78
C PRO A 106 -12.63 38.17 -11.55
N HIS A 107 -12.05 38.02 -10.36
CA HIS A 107 -10.77 38.67 -10.03
C HIS A 107 -9.60 38.06 -10.83
N VAL A 108 -9.56 36.74 -11.01
CA VAL A 108 -8.51 36.07 -11.81
C VAL A 108 -8.64 36.43 -13.29
N ARG A 109 -9.88 36.63 -13.78
CA ARG A 109 -10.13 37.06 -15.17
C ARG A 109 -9.66 38.49 -15.41
N GLU A 110 -9.86 39.42 -14.47
CA GLU A 110 -9.34 40.78 -14.58
C GLU A 110 -7.81 40.85 -14.55
N GLU A 111 -7.16 40.06 -13.69
CA GLU A 111 -5.70 40.01 -13.64
C GLU A 111 -5.09 39.44 -14.93
N MET A 112 -5.69 38.39 -15.50
CA MET A 112 -5.26 37.86 -16.79
C MET A 112 -5.46 38.86 -17.94
N ALA A 113 -6.56 39.61 -17.94
CA ALA A 113 -6.81 40.66 -18.93
C ALA A 113 -5.77 41.79 -18.83
N ARG A 114 -5.45 42.24 -17.60
CA ARG A 114 -4.45 43.27 -17.34
C ARG A 114 -3.04 42.83 -17.74
N SER A 115 -2.70 41.55 -17.51
CA SER A 115 -1.42 40.97 -17.93
C SER A 115 -1.27 40.87 -19.46
N ARG A 116 -2.34 40.49 -20.17
CA ARG A 116 -2.37 40.49 -21.64
C ARG A 116 -2.23 41.89 -22.24
N ALA A 117 -2.91 42.89 -21.66
CA ALA A 117 -2.79 44.28 -22.12
C ALA A 117 -1.36 44.82 -21.98
N LYS A 118 -0.67 44.51 -20.87
CA LYS A 118 0.74 44.89 -20.67
C LYS A 118 1.69 44.23 -21.67
N ARG A 119 1.42 42.99 -22.07
CA ARG A 119 2.23 42.28 -23.09
C ARG A 119 1.99 42.76 -24.52
N ALA A 120 0.82 43.34 -24.81
CA ALA A 120 0.52 43.88 -26.14
C ALA A 120 1.03 45.32 -26.34
N ALA A 121 1.37 46.03 -25.25
CA ALA A 121 1.89 47.39 -25.27
C ALA A 121 3.43 47.48 -25.18
N ALA A 122 4.11 46.33 -25.09
CA ALA A 122 5.57 46.19 -25.15
C ALA A 122 5.98 45.61 -26.49
#